data_AF-A0A925R472-F1
#
_entry.id   AF-A0A925R472-F1
#
_cell.length_a   1.000
_cell.length_b   1.000
_cell.length_c   1.000
_cell.angle_alpha   90.00
_cell.angle_beta   90.00
_cell.angle_gamma   90.00
#
_symmetry.space_group_name_H-M   'P 1'
#
loop_
_entity.id
_entity.type
_entity.pdbx_description
1 polymer ?
#
loop_
_entity_poly.entity_id
_entity_poly.type
_entity_poly.pdbx_seq_one_letter_code
_entity_poly.pdbx_strand_id
1 'polypeptide(L)' 'MNDTATPPTFASVDPATLLPGNTYPGHSARQAADKIARAAEVQRLWRRTGFDERARLMQAAAGVLRARRDEFAALMT' A
#
# COMPACT_ATOMS: atom_id res chain seq x y z
N MET A 1 -15.64 -21.86 9.49
CA MET A 1 -15.90 -20.45 9.85
C MET A 1 -14.53 -19.81 9.92
N ASN A 2 -14.12 -19.01 8.92
CA ASN A 2 -12.77 -18.45 8.91
C ASN A 2 -12.68 -17.44 10.06
N ASP A 3 -11.68 -17.60 10.92
CA ASP A 3 -11.40 -16.65 11.99
C ASP A 3 -11.00 -15.31 11.35
N THR A 4 -11.94 -14.37 11.36
CA THR A 4 -11.78 -13.04 10.74
C THR A 4 -11.07 -12.06 11.66
N ALA A 5 -10.78 -12.45 12.91
CA ALA A 5 -10.09 -11.64 13.90
C ALA A 5 -8.56 -11.72 13.78
N THR A 6 -8.04 -12.90 13.43
CA THR A 6 -6.60 -13.13 13.27
C THR A 6 -6.10 -12.60 11.91
N PRO A 7 -5.09 -11.72 11.86
CA PRO A 7 -4.50 -11.28 10.61
C PRO A 7 -3.83 -12.46 9.88
N PRO A 8 -4.09 -12.64 8.57
CA PRO A 8 -3.40 -13.67 7.79
C PRO A 8 -1.93 -13.30 7.62
N THR A 9 -1.14 -14.26 7.17
CA THR A 9 0.26 -14.05 6.80
C THR A 9 0.45 -14.45 5.35
N PHE A 10 1.15 -13.61 4.57
CA PHE A 10 1.37 -13.82 3.15
C PHE A 10 2.86 -14.04 2.90
N ALA A 11 3.21 -15.22 2.37
CA ALA A 11 4.55 -15.48 1.85
C ALA A 11 4.63 -15.01 0.40
N SER A 12 5.69 -14.28 0.07
CA SER A 12 6.04 -13.97 -1.33
C SER A 12 6.93 -15.08 -1.91
N VAL A 13 6.98 -15.16 -3.24
CA VAL A 13 7.90 -16.02 -3.98
C VAL A 13 8.64 -15.14 -4.95
N ASP A 14 9.96 -15.29 -5.01
CA ASP A 14 10.81 -14.64 -5.99
C ASP A 14 10.52 -15.27 -7.38
N PRO A 15 10.05 -14.50 -8.38
CA PRO A 15 9.70 -15.05 -9.68
C PRO A 15 10.93 -15.45 -10.52
N ALA A 16 12.12 -14.89 -10.26
CA ALA A 16 13.35 -15.22 -10.97
C ALA A 16 13.99 -16.52 -10.46
N THR A 17 13.84 -16.84 -9.17
CA THR A 17 14.47 -18.02 -8.55
C THR A 17 13.48 -19.10 -8.10
N LEU A 18 12.18 -18.79 -8.02
CA LEU A 18 11.12 -19.61 -7.43
C LEU A 18 11.34 -19.95 -5.95
N LEU A 19 12.28 -19.27 -5.28
CA LEU A 19 12.54 -19.47 -3.87
C LEU A 19 11.57 -18.67 -2.99
N PRO A 20 11.31 -19.13 -1.75
CA PRO A 20 10.52 -18.36 -0.81
C PRO A 20 11.12 -16.98 -0.56
N GLY A 21 10.32 -15.95 -0.73
CA GLY A 21 10.66 -14.57 -0.41
C GLY A 21 10.26 -14.19 1.02
N ASN A 22 10.11 -12.88 1.23
CA ASN A 22 9.68 -12.33 2.50
C ASN A 22 8.24 -12.72 2.85
N THR A 23 7.97 -12.71 4.16
CA THR A 23 6.66 -12.95 4.73
C THR A 23 6.09 -11.66 5.31
N TYR A 24 4.84 -11.34 4.97
CA TYR A 24 4.19 -10.10 5.35
C TYR A 24 2.90 -10.36 6.13
N PRO A 25 2.67 -9.65 7.24
CA PRO A 25 1.39 -9.69 7.91
C PRO A 25 0.33 -9.01 7.04
N GLY A 26 -0.79 -9.70 6.86
CA GLY A 26 -1.98 -9.14 6.26
C GLY A 26 -2.80 -8.31 7.25
N HIS A 27 -4.01 -7.94 6.82
CA HIS A 27 -5.00 -7.34 7.69
C HIS A 27 -6.07 -8.37 8.06
N SER A 28 -6.51 -8.37 9.31
CA SER A 28 -7.78 -9.01 9.67
C SER A 28 -8.97 -8.30 9.00
N ALA A 29 -10.14 -8.93 8.96
CA ALA A 29 -11.31 -8.32 8.33
C ALA A 29 -11.69 -6.99 9.01
N ARG A 30 -11.57 -6.95 10.35
CA ARG A 30 -11.81 -5.73 11.13
C ARG A 30 -10.80 -4.63 10.77
N GLN A 31 -9.51 -4.95 10.73
CA GLN A 31 -8.47 -3.98 10.37
C GLN A 31 -8.67 -3.42 8.95
N ALA A 32 -9.10 -4.26 8.00
CA ALA A 32 -9.44 -3.82 6.65
C ALA A 32 -10.65 -2.87 6.65
N ALA A 33 -11.73 -3.19 7.39
CA ALA A 33 -12.90 -2.35 7.53
C ALA A 33 -12.57 -0.98 8.15
N ASP A 34 -11.74 -0.95 9.19
CA ASP A 34 -11.30 0.29 9.85
C ASP A 34 -10.50 1.19 8.89
N LYS A 35 -9.61 0.60 8.09
CA LYS A 35 -8.83 1.33 7.07
C LYS A 35 -9.71 1.92 5.98
N ILE A 36 -10.73 1.19 5.52
CA ILE A 36 -11.70 1.66 4.52
C ILE A 36 -12.54 2.80 5.10
N ALA A 37 -13.02 2.67 6.33
CA ALA A 37 -13.80 3.72 7.01
C ALA A 37 -12.99 5.01 7.12
N ARG A 38 -11.70 4.91 7.49
CA ARG A 38 -10.80 6.06 7.55
C ARG A 38 -10.54 6.67 6.17
N ALA A 39 -10.31 5.86 5.15
CA ALA A 39 -10.13 6.34 3.79
C ALA A 39 -11.37 7.09 3.29
N ALA A 40 -12.57 6.57 3.53
CA ALA A 40 -13.83 7.20 3.18
C ALA A 40 -14.03 8.54 3.91
N GLU A 41 -13.59 8.63 5.17
CA GLU A 41 -13.63 9.88 5.94
C GLU A 41 -12.76 10.97 5.31
N VAL A 42 -11.49 10.66 5.04
CA VAL A 42 -10.54 11.61 4.44
C VAL A 42 -10.92 11.95 3.00
N GLN A 43 -11.49 11.01 2.25
CA GLN A 43 -11.93 11.23 0.88
C GLN A 43 -12.95 12.39 0.79
N ARG A 44 -13.82 12.56 1.80
CA ARG A 44 -14.79 13.67 1.82
C ARG A 44 -14.12 15.04 1.83
N LEU A 45 -12.94 15.15 2.45
CA LEU A 45 -12.11 16.37 2.41
C LEU A 45 -11.33 16.43 1.09
N TRP A 46 -10.69 15.33 0.71
CA TRP A 46 -9.87 15.23 -0.50
C TRP A 46 -10.63 15.59 -1.78
N ARG A 47 -11.90 15.18 -1.91
CA ARG A 47 -12.73 15.49 -3.09
C ARG A 47 -12.99 16.99 -3.29
N ARG A 48 -12.87 17.79 -2.22
CA ARG A 48 -13.00 19.26 -2.27
C ARG A 48 -11.65 19.96 -2.48
N THR A 49 -10.55 19.24 -2.36
CA THR A 49 -9.20 19.79 -2.62
C THR A 49 -9.09 20.09 -4.12
N GLY A 50 -8.68 21.31 -4.49
CA GLY A 50 -8.53 21.71 -5.89
C GLY A 50 -7.53 20.85 -6.65
N PHE A 51 -7.66 20.80 -7.99
CA PHE A 51 -6.77 19.99 -8.83
C PHE A 51 -5.29 20.33 -8.62
N ASP A 52 -4.95 21.61 -8.57
CA ASP A 52 -3.57 22.08 -8.44
C ASP A 52 -2.89 21.54 -7.18
N GLU A 53 -3.60 21.54 -6.05
CA GLU A 53 -3.05 21.02 -4.80
C GLU A 53 -2.90 19.49 -4.84
N ARG A 54 -3.86 18.77 -5.44
CA ARG A 54 -3.72 17.33 -5.64
C ARG A 54 -2.55 17.01 -6.57
N ALA A 55 -2.38 17.79 -7.64
CA ALA A 55 -1.27 17.64 -8.59
C ALA A 55 0.07 17.90 -7.92
N ARG A 56 0.19 18.96 -7.11
CA ARG A 56 1.39 19.28 -6.34
C ARG A 56 1.80 18.11 -5.43
N LEU A 57 0.85 17.53 -4.71
CA LEU A 57 1.11 16.37 -3.84
C LEU A 57 1.52 15.12 -4.62
N MET A 58 0.88 14.84 -5.76
CA MET A 58 1.28 13.71 -6.62
C MET A 58 2.67 13.90 -7.25
N GLN A 59 3.02 15.12 -7.65
CA GLN A 59 4.35 15.44 -8.16
C GLN A 59 5.43 15.29 -7.08
N ALA A 60 5.14 15.70 -5.84
CA ALA A 60 6.03 15.48 -4.70
C ALA A 60 6.25 13.99 -4.45
N ALA A 61 5.19 13.18 -4.45
CA ALA A 61 5.30 11.73 -4.34
C ALA A 61 6.14 11.13 -5.48
N ALA A 62 5.94 11.57 -6.72
CA ALA A 62 6.76 11.16 -7.86
C ALA A 62 8.23 11.56 -7.69
N GLY A 63 8.52 12.71 -7.08
CA GLY A 63 9.87 13.13 -6.72
C GLY A 63 10.56 12.11 -5.81
N VAL A 64 9.88 11.66 -4.75
CA VAL A 64 10.39 10.62 -3.83
C VAL A 64 10.64 9.30 -4.57
N LEU A 65 9.69 8.86 -5.39
CA LEU A 65 9.83 7.62 -6.16
C LEU A 65 11.02 7.65 -7.12
N ARG A 66 11.27 8.79 -7.79
CA ARG A 66 12.42 8.96 -8.69
C ARG A 66 13.74 9.02 -7.93
N ALA A 67 13.78 9.69 -6.79
CA ALA A 67 14.97 9.81 -5.97
C ALA A 67 15.44 8.45 -5.42
N ARG A 68 14.49 7.53 -5.17
CA ARG A 68 14.74 6.18 -4.63
C ARG A 68 14.54 5.07 -5.66
N ARG A 69 14.60 5.40 -6.96
CA ARG A 69 14.24 4.47 -8.03
C ARG A 69 15.06 3.18 -8.02
N ASP A 70 16.36 3.26 -7.73
CA ASP A 70 17.26 2.11 -7.80
C ASP A 70 16.98 1.14 -6.63
N GLU A 71 16.65 1.68 -5.45
CA GLU A 71 16.19 0.91 -4.30
C GLU A 71 14.88 0.19 -4.60
N PHE A 72 13.90 0.90 -5.17
CA PHE A 72 12.61 0.28 -5.50
C PHE A 72 12.71 -0.71 -6.68
N ALA A 73 13.60 -0.48 -7.64
CA ALA A 73 13.83 -1.41 -8.75
C ALA A 73 14.39 -2.74 -8.25
N ALA A 74 15.27 -2.73 -7.25
CA ALA A 74 15.80 -3.93 -6.62
C ALA A 74 14.74 -4.78 -5.88
N LEU A 75 13.54 -4.23 -5.62
CA LEU A 75 12.41 -4.98 -5.04
C LEU A 75 11.52 -5.66 -6.08
N MET A 76 11.71 -5.38 -7.37
CA MET A 76 10.85 -5.87 -8.46
C MET A 76 11.46 -7.05 -9.23
N THR A 77 12.66 -7.49 -8.85
CA THR A 77 13.39 -8.65 -9.40
C THR A 77 13.12 -9.89 -8.57
#